data_AF-A0A3M0FPM5-F1
#
_entry.id   AF-A0A3M0FPM5-F1
#
_cell.length_a   1.000
_cell.length_b   1.000
_cell.length_c   1.000
_cell.angle_alpha   90.00
_cell.angle_beta   90.00
_cell.angle_gamma   90.00
#
_symmetry.space_group_name_H-M   'P 1'
#
loop_
_entity.id
_entity.type
_entity.pdbx_description
1 polymer ?
#
loop_
_entity_poly.entity_id
_entity_poly.type
_entity_poly.pdbx_seq_one_letter_code
_entity_poly.pdbx_strand_id
1 'polypeptide(L)'
;MASHTDPEPAPRFDGNASRRLIAFESVQLLPRDVRAPDTNFLDVLGSRRSGVGGPLGIDDLSALLWHSTALRSRTPGRFGVSAESRSSPSGGGLHPIKLLVLPLEDSIAGFYDDRQHGLGTVATAAIAMNRKSISTILGHSRGTTVQFAADRALLDACYDNASSILWRDAGALVATMCLVATALGIAACPVGRVGDDVVDATGVMEGFVGAGAVHFGGSIK
;
A
#
# COMPACT_ATOMS: atom_id res chain seq x y z
N MET A 1 -15.91 28.48 5.84
CA MET A 1 -15.86 27.12 6.40
C MET A 1 -15.74 26.16 5.23
N ALA A 2 -14.72 25.31 5.17
CA ALA A 2 -14.71 24.24 4.18
C ALA A 2 -15.77 23.22 4.60
N SER A 3 -16.90 23.14 3.89
CA SER A 3 -17.86 22.06 4.11
C SER A 3 -17.29 20.80 3.48
N HIS A 4 -17.14 19.73 4.26
CA HIS A 4 -16.91 18.41 3.68
C HIS A 4 -18.12 18.04 2.81
N THR A 5 -17.88 17.67 1.55
CA THR A 5 -18.94 17.36 0.57
C THR A 5 -19.52 15.97 0.75
N ASP A 6 -18.80 15.09 1.43
CA ASP A 6 -19.18 13.70 1.63
C ASP A 6 -20.00 13.54 2.92
N PRO A 7 -21.08 12.74 2.92
CA PRO A 7 -21.76 12.37 4.15
C PRO A 7 -20.85 11.61 5.12
N GLU A 8 -21.15 11.70 6.42
CA GLU A 8 -20.40 10.99 7.45
C GLU A 8 -20.53 9.45 7.30
N PRO A 9 -19.44 8.70 7.52
CA PRO A 9 -19.50 7.25 7.45
C PRO A 9 -20.21 6.67 8.66
N ALA A 10 -21.17 5.76 8.44
CA ALA A 10 -21.95 5.13 9.50
C ALA A 10 -21.74 3.59 9.48
N PRO A 11 -21.44 2.93 10.61
CA PRO A 11 -21.30 1.48 10.64
C PRO A 11 -22.59 0.76 10.22
N ARG A 12 -22.44 -0.26 9.38
CA ARG A 12 -23.51 -1.12 8.89
C ARG A 12 -23.26 -2.56 9.37
N PHE A 13 -24.26 -3.17 10.01
CA PHE A 13 -24.12 -4.49 10.66
C PHE A 13 -24.90 -5.62 9.98
N ASP A 14 -25.80 -5.29 9.05
CA ASP A 14 -26.57 -6.24 8.22
C ASP A 14 -25.86 -6.61 6.91
N GLY A 15 -24.67 -6.02 6.66
CA GLY A 15 -23.89 -6.29 5.47
C GLY A 15 -23.22 -7.67 5.50
N ASN A 16 -23.12 -8.31 4.34
CA ASN A 16 -22.41 -9.57 4.17
C ASN A 16 -20.93 -9.31 3.82
N ALA A 17 -20.18 -8.73 4.77
CA ALA A 17 -18.79 -8.37 4.55
C ALA A 17 -17.92 -9.60 4.33
N SER A 18 -17.08 -9.55 3.31
CA SER A 18 -16.08 -10.58 3.02
C SER A 18 -14.83 -9.91 2.48
N ARG A 19 -13.65 -10.34 2.95
CA ARG A 19 -12.37 -9.81 2.47
C ARG A 19 -11.99 -10.54 1.20
N ARG A 20 -11.89 -9.82 0.07
CA ARG A 20 -11.49 -10.43 -1.19
C ARG A 20 -10.04 -10.93 -1.08
N LEU A 21 -9.85 -12.18 -1.49
CA LEU A 21 -8.54 -12.80 -1.61
C LEU A 21 -8.08 -12.70 -3.06
N ILE A 22 -6.80 -12.44 -3.26
CA ILE A 22 -6.17 -12.50 -4.57
C ILE A 22 -5.40 -13.83 -4.60
N ALA A 23 -5.77 -14.70 -5.53
CA ALA A 23 -5.10 -15.97 -5.73
C ALA A 23 -3.94 -15.79 -6.72
N PHE A 24 -2.81 -16.42 -6.43
CA PHE A 24 -1.62 -16.40 -7.27
C PHE A 24 -1.25 -17.83 -7.63
N GLU A 25 -0.86 -18.06 -8.89
CA GLU A 25 -0.32 -19.36 -9.31
C GLU A 25 1.04 -19.63 -8.66
N SER A 26 1.84 -18.58 -8.47
CA SER A 26 3.11 -18.64 -7.77
C SER A 26 3.38 -17.34 -7.01
N VAL A 27 4.18 -17.45 -5.95
CA VAL A 27 4.63 -16.32 -5.13
C VAL A 27 6.15 -16.33 -5.07
N GLN A 28 6.77 -15.24 -5.47
CA GLN A 28 8.19 -15.03 -5.30
C GLN A 28 8.48 -14.50 -3.89
N LEU A 29 9.14 -15.29 -3.06
CA LEU A 29 9.42 -14.92 -1.67
C LEU A 29 10.43 -13.77 -1.58
N LEU A 30 10.17 -12.86 -0.65
CA LEU A 30 11.11 -11.82 -0.26
C LEU A 30 12.07 -12.33 0.82
N PRO A 31 13.28 -11.75 0.93
CA PRO A 31 14.20 -12.03 2.03
C PRO A 31 13.51 -11.88 3.39
N ARG A 32 13.70 -12.87 4.27
CA ARG A 32 13.13 -12.85 5.63
C ARG A 32 14.09 -12.33 6.70
N ASP A 33 15.35 -12.13 6.34
CA ASP A 33 16.30 -11.38 7.18
C ASP A 33 15.97 -9.89 7.06
N VAL A 34 14.91 -9.49 7.76
CA VAL A 34 14.34 -8.16 7.67
C VAL A 34 15.21 -7.20 8.48
N ARG A 35 15.89 -6.29 7.77
CA ARG A 35 16.66 -5.21 8.38
C ARG A 35 15.77 -4.38 9.31
N ALA A 36 16.21 -4.20 10.55
CA ALA A 36 15.55 -3.40 11.57
C ALA A 36 16.57 -2.43 12.18
N PRO A 37 16.78 -1.25 11.58
CA PRO A 37 17.75 -0.29 12.10
C PRO A 37 17.29 0.23 13.46
N ASP A 38 18.25 0.40 14.37
CA ASP A 38 18.01 1.08 15.64
C ASP A 38 18.01 2.58 15.39
N THR A 39 16.83 3.19 15.34
CA THR A 39 16.66 4.61 15.07
C THR A 39 15.56 5.17 15.95
N ASN A 40 15.82 6.32 16.58
CA ASN A 40 14.85 6.98 17.42
C ASN A 40 13.66 7.51 16.58
N PHE A 41 12.44 7.26 17.03
CA PHE A 41 11.23 7.69 16.31
C PHE A 41 11.14 9.21 16.11
N LEU A 42 11.60 10.02 17.06
CA LEU A 42 11.57 11.48 16.93
C LEU A 42 12.58 11.97 15.88
N ASP A 43 13.72 11.29 15.75
CA ASP A 43 14.69 11.58 14.69
C ASP A 43 14.12 11.23 13.31
N VAL A 44 13.38 10.12 13.21
CA VAL A 44 12.64 9.74 11.99
C VAL A 44 11.64 10.84 11.61
N LEU A 45 10.83 11.32 12.56
CA LEU A 45 9.88 12.41 12.31
C LEU A 45 10.61 13.70 11.87
N GLY A 46 11.68 14.06 12.57
CA GLY A 46 12.49 15.25 12.27
C GLY A 46 13.19 15.17 10.91
N SER A 47 13.54 13.98 10.45
CA SER A 47 14.30 13.73 9.22
C SER A 47 13.45 13.38 8.01
N ARG A 48 12.16 13.05 8.17
CA ARG A 48 11.30 12.64 7.06
C ARG A 48 11.23 13.73 5.99
N ARG A 49 11.60 13.41 4.76
CA ARG A 49 11.50 14.28 3.57
C ARG A 49 10.92 13.50 2.40
N SER A 50 10.36 14.23 1.44
CA SER A 50 9.89 13.63 0.19
C SER A 50 11.00 13.72 -0.83
N GLY A 51 11.30 12.62 -1.53
CA GLY A 51 12.37 12.57 -2.52
C GLY A 51 12.27 11.35 -3.41
N VAL A 52 12.87 11.44 -4.59
CA VAL A 52 13.07 10.32 -5.52
C VAL A 52 14.52 9.85 -5.42
N GLY A 53 14.79 8.58 -5.75
CA GLY A 53 16.11 7.98 -5.59
C GLY A 53 16.49 7.01 -6.70
N GLY A 54 17.50 6.18 -6.48
CA GLY A 54 17.92 5.15 -7.42
C GLY A 54 17.04 3.89 -7.37
N PRO A 55 17.46 2.79 -8.02
CA PRO A 55 16.79 1.50 -7.90
C PRO A 55 16.72 1.06 -6.43
N LEU A 56 15.62 0.42 -6.04
CA LEU A 56 15.44 -0.09 -4.69
C LEU A 56 15.95 -1.54 -4.61
N GLY A 57 16.85 -1.80 -3.66
CA GLY A 57 17.35 -3.15 -3.41
C GLY A 57 16.27 -4.08 -2.86
N ILE A 58 16.43 -5.39 -3.05
CA ILE A 58 15.46 -6.39 -2.62
C ILE A 58 15.31 -6.45 -1.09
N ASP A 59 16.40 -6.27 -0.35
CA ASP A 59 16.39 -6.26 1.13
C ASP A 59 15.68 -5.01 1.67
N ASP A 60 15.86 -3.87 1.00
CA ASP A 60 15.16 -2.63 1.34
C ASP A 60 13.66 -2.72 1.04
N LEU A 61 13.30 -3.30 -0.10
CA LEU A 61 11.90 -3.57 -0.45
C LEU A 61 11.25 -4.52 0.57
N SER A 62 11.94 -5.61 0.93
CA SER A 62 11.50 -6.54 1.96
C SER A 62 11.22 -5.82 3.28
N ALA A 63 12.22 -5.10 3.80
CA ALA A 63 12.10 -4.40 5.08
C ALA A 63 11.01 -3.33 5.06
N LEU A 64 10.90 -2.57 3.97
CA LEU A 64 9.86 -1.57 3.78
C LEU A 64 8.46 -2.19 3.88
N LEU A 65 8.19 -3.27 3.14
CA LEU A 65 6.89 -3.93 3.11
C LEU A 65 6.57 -4.58 4.45
N TRP A 66 7.55 -5.26 5.07
CA TRP A 66 7.40 -5.90 6.37
C TRP A 66 7.02 -4.91 7.45
N HIS A 67 7.84 -3.89 7.70
CA HIS A 67 7.62 -2.93 8.79
C HIS A 67 6.36 -2.08 8.58
N SER A 68 5.99 -1.81 7.32
CA SER A 68 4.81 -1.01 7.01
C SER A 68 3.49 -1.76 7.16
N THR A 69 3.49 -3.09 6.94
CA THR A 69 2.21 -3.82 6.75
C THR A 69 2.10 -5.17 7.42
N ALA A 70 3.12 -5.68 8.12
CA ALA A 70 3.08 -6.99 8.76
C ALA A 70 1.82 -7.17 9.63
N LEU A 71 1.15 -8.31 9.43
CA LEU A 71 0.01 -8.72 10.23
C LEU A 71 0.49 -9.18 11.60
N ARG A 72 0.14 -8.46 12.66
CA ARG A 72 0.49 -8.83 14.04
C ARG A 72 -0.50 -9.83 14.64
N SER A 73 -1.78 -9.58 14.44
CA SER A 73 -2.84 -10.45 14.96
C SER A 73 -4.17 -10.25 14.24
N ARG A 74 -5.05 -11.23 14.39
CA ARG A 74 -6.47 -11.16 14.01
C ARG A 74 -7.33 -11.41 15.23
N THR A 75 -8.38 -10.63 15.39
CA THR A 75 -9.40 -10.81 16.43
C THR A 75 -10.78 -10.86 15.79
N PRO A 76 -11.80 -11.41 16.47
CA PRO A 76 -13.19 -11.24 16.04
C PRO A 76 -13.48 -9.76 15.78
N GLY A 77 -14.02 -9.44 14.61
CA GLY A 77 -14.40 -8.08 14.25
C GLY A 77 -15.92 -7.89 14.31
N ARG A 78 -16.35 -6.63 14.40
CA ARG A 78 -17.77 -6.27 14.59
C ARG A 78 -18.66 -6.41 13.35
N PHE A 79 -18.08 -6.70 12.19
CA PHE A 79 -18.77 -6.77 10.89
C PHE A 79 -18.82 -8.20 10.32
N GLY A 80 -18.67 -9.23 11.17
CA GLY A 80 -18.62 -10.63 10.70
C GLY A 80 -17.31 -11.03 10.01
N VAL A 81 -16.38 -10.09 9.80
CA VAL A 81 -15.00 -10.33 9.35
C VAL A 81 -14.01 -10.06 10.48
N SER A 82 -12.89 -10.78 10.51
CA SER A 82 -11.83 -10.52 11.50
C SER A 82 -11.24 -9.12 11.33
N ALA A 83 -11.10 -8.42 12.46
CA ALA A 83 -10.30 -7.21 12.55
C ALA A 83 -8.82 -7.60 12.60
N GLU A 84 -7.97 -6.84 11.89
CA GLU A 84 -6.53 -7.07 11.85
C GLU A 84 -5.78 -5.97 12.61
N SER A 85 -4.66 -6.34 13.24
CA SER A 85 -3.73 -5.41 13.85
C SER A 85 -2.48 -5.28 12.99
N ARG A 86 -2.22 -4.07 12.47
CA ARG A 86 -1.07 -3.74 11.60
C ARG A 86 -0.45 -2.39 12.01
N SER A 87 0.66 -2.03 11.38
CA SER A 87 1.39 -0.79 11.70
C SER A 87 0.59 0.49 11.42
N SER A 88 -0.11 0.55 10.27
CA SER A 88 -1.08 1.62 10.00
C SER A 88 -2.42 1.30 10.70
N PRO A 89 -3.17 2.30 11.20
CA PRO A 89 -4.57 2.10 11.56
C PRO A 89 -5.45 1.84 10.33
N SER A 90 -6.64 1.29 10.55
CA SER A 90 -7.70 1.15 9.54
C SER A 90 -9.08 1.16 10.19
N GLY A 91 -10.06 1.79 9.53
CA GLY A 91 -11.45 1.84 10.00
C GLY A 91 -12.02 0.45 10.30
N GLY A 92 -12.35 0.17 11.57
CA GLY A 92 -12.86 -1.13 12.00
C GLY A 92 -11.84 -2.28 11.92
N GLY A 93 -10.55 -1.98 11.71
CA GLY A 93 -9.50 -3.00 11.52
C GLY A 93 -9.67 -3.79 10.23
N LEU A 94 -10.30 -3.20 9.20
CA LEU A 94 -10.65 -3.92 7.96
C LEU A 94 -9.46 -4.09 7.01
N HIS A 95 -8.54 -3.14 6.97
CA HIS A 95 -7.38 -3.12 6.08
C HIS A 95 -7.72 -3.48 4.63
N PRO A 96 -8.57 -2.68 3.96
CA PRO A 96 -9.07 -2.99 2.62
C PRO A 96 -8.00 -2.82 1.53
N ILE A 97 -6.88 -2.15 1.83
CA ILE A 97 -5.84 -1.82 0.86
C ILE A 97 -4.86 -2.99 0.68
N LYS A 98 -4.73 -3.43 -0.56
CA LYS A 98 -3.69 -4.33 -1.08
C LYS A 98 -2.59 -3.52 -1.75
N LEU A 99 -1.39 -4.10 -1.79
CA LEU A 99 -0.21 -3.44 -2.34
C LEU A 99 0.21 -4.09 -3.65
N LEU A 100 0.44 -3.24 -4.65
CA LEU A 100 1.04 -3.62 -5.92
C LEU A 100 2.44 -3.02 -6.00
N VAL A 101 3.45 -3.87 -6.08
CA VAL A 101 4.86 -3.49 -6.20
C VAL A 101 5.24 -3.44 -7.67
N LEU A 102 5.58 -2.24 -8.14
CA LEU A 102 5.79 -1.94 -9.56
C LEU A 102 7.13 -1.21 -9.74
N PRO A 103 8.24 -1.95 -9.96
CA PRO A 103 9.54 -1.36 -10.28
C PRO A 103 9.51 -0.65 -11.65
N LEU A 104 10.31 0.41 -11.77
CA LEU A 104 10.52 1.10 -13.04
C LEU A 104 11.57 0.40 -13.90
N GLU A 105 12.51 -0.31 -13.26
CA GLU A 105 13.50 -1.18 -13.89
C GLU A 105 12.98 -2.62 -14.02
N ASP A 106 13.81 -3.50 -14.59
CA ASP A 106 13.56 -4.93 -14.61
C ASP A 106 13.92 -5.51 -13.24
N SER A 107 12.89 -5.79 -12.45
CA SER A 107 12.98 -6.33 -11.10
C SER A 107 11.70 -7.10 -10.79
N ILE A 108 11.63 -7.68 -9.61
CA ILE A 108 10.46 -8.41 -9.16
C ILE A 108 9.27 -7.44 -9.01
N ALA A 109 8.14 -7.82 -9.58
CA ALA A 109 6.93 -7.03 -9.58
C ALA A 109 5.77 -7.94 -9.19
N GLY A 110 4.79 -7.39 -8.49
CA GLY A 110 3.68 -8.22 -8.08
C GLY A 110 2.81 -7.67 -6.97
N PHE A 111 1.80 -8.45 -6.64
CA PHE A 111 0.97 -8.24 -5.47
C PHE A 111 1.68 -8.71 -4.23
N TYR A 112 1.72 -7.87 -3.21
CA TYR A 112 2.29 -8.29 -1.95
C TYR A 112 1.35 -9.27 -1.22
N ASP A 113 1.81 -10.51 -1.07
CA ASP A 113 1.25 -11.51 -0.18
C ASP A 113 1.93 -11.40 1.19
N ASP A 114 1.21 -10.82 2.14
CA ASP A 114 1.68 -10.63 3.51
C ASP A 114 1.77 -11.93 4.32
N ARG A 115 1.06 -12.99 3.93
CA ARG A 115 1.11 -14.30 4.61
C ARG A 115 2.43 -14.98 4.30
N GLN A 116 2.83 -14.94 3.04
CA GLN A 116 4.06 -15.56 2.57
C GLN A 116 5.25 -14.62 2.59
N HIS A 117 5.02 -13.32 2.79
CA HIS A 117 6.02 -12.26 2.62
C HIS A 117 6.70 -12.39 1.25
N GLY A 118 5.90 -12.21 0.20
CA GLY A 118 6.30 -12.45 -1.18
C GLY A 118 5.46 -11.64 -2.17
N LEU A 119 5.83 -11.71 -3.45
CA LEU A 119 5.11 -11.08 -4.54
C LEU A 119 4.44 -12.14 -5.43
N GLY A 120 3.12 -12.08 -5.54
CA GLY A 120 2.33 -12.81 -6.53
C GLY A 120 2.34 -12.12 -7.89
N THR A 121 2.17 -12.88 -8.97
CA THR A 121 2.29 -12.38 -10.34
C THR A 121 1.38 -11.19 -10.66
N VAL A 122 1.86 -10.28 -11.51
CA VAL A 122 1.10 -9.12 -12.01
C VAL A 122 1.26 -8.97 -13.53
N ALA A 123 0.23 -8.48 -14.20
CA ALA A 123 0.27 -8.22 -15.63
C ALA A 123 1.32 -7.15 -15.99
N THR A 124 2.06 -7.37 -17.07
CA THR A 124 3.05 -6.42 -17.62
C THR A 124 2.41 -5.08 -18.03
N ALA A 125 1.13 -5.08 -18.38
CA ALA A 125 0.36 -3.88 -18.68
C ALA A 125 0.32 -2.90 -17.49
N ALA A 126 0.13 -3.40 -16.26
CA ALA A 126 0.14 -2.56 -15.06
C ALA A 126 1.52 -1.93 -14.81
N ILE A 127 2.60 -2.68 -15.05
CA ILE A 127 3.99 -2.17 -14.94
C ILE A 127 4.21 -1.05 -15.97
N ALA A 128 3.80 -1.25 -17.23
CA ALA A 128 3.93 -0.25 -18.27
C ALA A 128 3.11 1.02 -17.96
N MET A 129 1.87 0.86 -17.46
CA MET A 129 1.01 1.97 -17.06
C MET A 129 1.65 2.78 -15.92
N ASN A 130 2.17 2.08 -14.90
CA ASN A 130 2.87 2.73 -13.80
C ASN A 130 4.13 3.49 -14.27
N ARG A 131 4.95 2.88 -15.15
CA ARG A 131 6.14 3.54 -15.71
C ARG A 131 5.79 4.86 -16.40
N LYS A 132 4.76 4.85 -17.25
CA LYS A 132 4.26 6.07 -17.91
C LYS A 132 3.77 7.11 -16.89
N SER A 133 3.02 6.68 -15.89
CA SER A 133 2.45 7.55 -14.87
C SER A 133 3.53 8.23 -14.01
N ILE A 134 4.51 7.47 -13.51
CA ILE A 134 5.60 8.02 -12.70
C ILE A 134 6.50 8.95 -13.50
N SER A 135 6.82 8.61 -14.75
CA SER A 135 7.56 9.50 -15.64
C SER A 135 6.83 10.84 -15.84
N THR A 136 5.50 10.81 -15.96
CA THR A 136 4.69 12.02 -16.14
C THR A 136 4.60 12.87 -14.87
N ILE A 137 4.39 12.23 -13.71
CA ILE A 137 4.11 12.94 -12.45
C ILE A 137 5.39 13.41 -11.75
N LEU A 138 6.43 12.56 -11.73
CA LEU A 138 7.66 12.82 -10.98
C LEU A 138 8.85 13.18 -11.90
N GLY A 139 8.70 13.04 -13.22
CA GLY A 139 9.83 13.21 -14.14
C GLY A 139 10.93 12.17 -13.93
N HIS A 140 10.58 11.00 -13.37
CA HIS A 140 11.54 10.01 -12.86
C HIS A 140 11.37 8.64 -13.51
N SER A 141 12.46 7.88 -13.59
CA SER A 141 12.52 6.60 -14.34
C SER A 141 13.19 5.46 -13.59
N ARG A 142 13.47 5.63 -12.30
CA ARG A 142 14.16 4.64 -11.45
C ARG A 142 13.45 4.42 -10.12
N GLY A 143 13.61 3.25 -9.51
CA GLY A 143 13.00 2.92 -8.23
C GLY A 143 11.67 2.15 -8.37
N THR A 144 10.96 2.01 -7.25
CA THR A 144 9.80 1.13 -7.13
C THR A 144 8.58 1.87 -6.62
N THR A 145 7.46 1.70 -7.31
CA THR A 145 6.17 2.25 -6.85
C THR A 145 5.41 1.19 -6.10
N VAL A 146 4.89 1.53 -4.92
CA VAL A 146 3.87 0.75 -4.24
C VAL A 146 2.53 1.43 -4.49
N GLN A 147 1.76 0.86 -5.42
CA GLN A 147 0.40 1.29 -5.72
C GLN A 147 -0.58 0.64 -4.74
N PHE A 148 -1.53 1.43 -4.25
CA PHE A 148 -2.59 0.97 -3.35
C PHE A 148 -3.83 0.60 -4.16
N ALA A 149 -4.33 -0.60 -3.93
CA ALA A 149 -5.57 -1.10 -4.52
C ALA A 149 -6.53 -1.50 -3.40
N ALA A 150 -7.67 -0.82 -3.29
CA ALA A 150 -8.60 -0.99 -2.19
C ALA A 150 -9.81 -1.85 -2.56
N ASP A 151 -10.12 -2.81 -1.69
CA ASP A 151 -11.37 -3.57 -1.73
C ASP A 151 -12.51 -2.67 -1.24
N ARG A 152 -13.09 -1.90 -2.18
CA ARG A 152 -14.16 -0.95 -1.91
C ARG A 152 -15.42 -1.66 -1.43
N ALA A 153 -15.71 -2.85 -1.96
CA ALA A 153 -16.87 -3.64 -1.59
C ALA A 153 -16.83 -4.06 -0.11
N LEU A 154 -15.65 -4.41 0.42
CA LEU A 154 -15.49 -4.69 1.85
C LEU A 154 -15.89 -3.48 2.72
N LEU A 155 -15.49 -2.28 2.32
CA LEU A 155 -15.83 -1.06 3.05
C LEU A 155 -17.33 -0.75 2.97
N ASP A 156 -17.93 -0.79 1.79
CA ASP A 156 -19.36 -0.50 1.58
C ASP A 156 -20.27 -1.56 2.24
N ALA A 157 -19.78 -2.78 2.44
CA ALA A 157 -20.48 -3.79 3.23
C ALA A 157 -20.47 -3.49 4.74
N CYS A 158 -19.46 -2.76 5.23
CA CYS A 158 -19.29 -2.45 6.65
C CYS A 158 -19.74 -1.04 7.05
N TYR A 159 -19.85 -0.12 6.09
CA TYR A 159 -20.20 1.27 6.35
C TYR A 159 -21.03 1.87 5.22
N ASP A 160 -22.04 2.64 5.58
CA ASP A 160 -22.62 3.64 4.68
C ASP A 160 -21.63 4.79 4.51
N ASN A 161 -21.58 5.39 3.31
CA ASN A 161 -20.71 6.54 2.98
C ASN A 161 -19.21 6.30 3.27
N ALA A 162 -18.72 5.09 2.97
CA ALA A 162 -17.39 4.63 3.39
C ALA A 162 -16.19 5.36 2.75
N SER A 163 -16.41 6.23 1.76
CA SER A 163 -15.33 6.90 1.00
C SER A 163 -14.32 7.63 1.89
N SER A 164 -14.79 8.36 2.91
CA SER A 164 -13.89 9.11 3.81
C SER A 164 -13.04 8.19 4.71
N ILE A 165 -13.48 6.95 4.96
CA ILE A 165 -12.67 5.94 5.66
C ILE A 165 -11.54 5.48 4.75
N LEU A 166 -11.84 5.15 3.49
CA LEU A 166 -10.83 4.71 2.53
C LEU A 166 -9.67 5.72 2.42
N TRP A 167 -9.98 7.00 2.27
CA TRP A 167 -8.95 8.03 2.12
C TRP A 167 -8.13 8.25 3.38
N ARG A 168 -8.72 8.12 4.57
CA ARG A 168 -7.99 8.19 5.84
C ARG A 168 -7.09 6.99 6.05
N ASP A 169 -7.57 5.79 5.71
CA ASP A 169 -6.77 4.55 5.74
C ASP A 169 -5.58 4.65 4.78
N ALA A 170 -5.81 5.13 3.55
CA ALA A 170 -4.77 5.35 2.56
C ALA A 170 -3.74 6.39 3.05
N GLY A 171 -4.19 7.54 3.57
CA GLY A 171 -3.32 8.58 4.10
C GLY A 171 -2.47 8.10 5.28
N ALA A 172 -3.06 7.31 6.18
CA ALA A 172 -2.35 6.69 7.30
C ALA A 172 -1.26 5.73 6.79
N LEU A 173 -1.58 4.92 5.78
CA LEU A 173 -0.62 3.99 5.17
C LEU A 173 0.52 4.73 4.43
N VAL A 174 0.21 5.81 3.69
CA VAL A 174 1.23 6.69 3.09
C VAL A 174 2.20 7.19 4.16
N ALA A 175 1.67 7.73 5.27
CA ALA A 175 2.49 8.26 6.34
C ALA A 175 3.35 7.17 7.00
N THR A 176 2.77 6.01 7.33
CA THR A 176 3.49 4.86 7.88
C THR A 176 4.64 4.45 6.96
N MET A 177 4.38 4.26 5.66
CA MET A 177 5.42 3.85 4.71
C MET A 177 6.52 4.90 4.57
N CYS A 178 6.19 6.19 4.57
CA CYS A 178 7.20 7.27 4.50
C CYS A 178 8.09 7.31 5.74
N LEU A 179 7.53 7.07 6.93
CA LEU A 179 8.29 7.02 8.18
C LEU A 179 9.18 5.77 8.24
N VAL A 180 8.66 4.61 7.82
CA VAL A 180 9.45 3.38 7.69
C VAL A 180 10.59 3.57 6.69
N ALA A 181 10.32 4.15 5.52
CA ALA A 181 11.36 4.47 4.54
C ALA A 181 12.43 5.40 5.12
N THR A 182 12.03 6.42 5.87
CA THR A 182 12.97 7.34 6.54
C THR A 182 13.84 6.60 7.56
N ALA A 183 13.27 5.73 8.39
CA ALA A 183 14.03 4.90 9.34
C ALA A 183 15.01 3.95 8.62
N LEU A 184 14.63 3.45 7.44
CA LEU A 184 15.46 2.60 6.61
C LEU A 184 16.50 3.38 5.79
N GLY A 185 16.46 4.72 5.75
CA GLY A 185 17.32 5.53 4.89
C GLY A 185 16.97 5.46 3.39
N ILE A 186 15.72 5.10 3.08
CA ILE A 186 15.16 4.96 1.73
C ILE A 186 14.47 6.28 1.34
N ALA A 187 14.63 6.71 0.08
CA ALA A 187 13.89 7.85 -0.44
C ALA A 187 12.42 7.46 -0.67
N ALA A 188 11.48 8.31 -0.24
CA ALA A 188 10.05 8.09 -0.44
C ALA A 188 9.36 9.35 -0.96
N CYS A 189 8.45 9.19 -1.92
CA CYS A 189 7.67 10.26 -2.51
C CYS A 189 6.20 9.82 -2.64
N PRO A 190 5.29 10.34 -1.80
CA PRO A 190 3.85 10.16 -2.04
C PRO A 190 3.46 10.67 -3.42
N VAL A 191 2.70 9.88 -4.16
CA VAL A 191 2.26 10.23 -5.53
C VAL A 191 0.83 10.75 -5.46
N GLY A 192 0.57 11.91 -6.04
CA GLY A 192 -0.75 12.57 -6.01
C GLY A 192 -1.84 11.90 -6.88
N ARG A 193 -1.65 10.65 -7.32
CA ARG A 193 -2.60 9.90 -8.15
C ARG A 193 -3.31 8.82 -7.33
N VAL A 194 -4.57 8.56 -7.67
CA VAL A 194 -5.35 7.45 -7.10
C VAL A 194 -4.90 6.11 -7.70
N GLY A 195 -4.83 6.03 -9.03
CA GLY A 195 -4.21 4.93 -9.77
C GLY A 195 -5.15 3.82 -10.26
N ASP A 196 -6.43 4.14 -10.52
CA ASP A 196 -7.41 3.21 -11.09
C ASP A 196 -6.90 2.55 -12.39
N ASP A 197 -6.31 3.35 -13.29
CA ASP A 197 -5.73 2.87 -14.55
C ASP A 197 -4.68 1.76 -14.38
N VAL A 198 -3.84 1.87 -13.34
CA VAL A 198 -2.83 0.87 -12.99
C VAL A 198 -3.46 -0.36 -12.34
N VAL A 199 -4.46 -0.16 -11.48
CA VAL A 199 -5.21 -1.25 -10.82
C VAL A 199 -5.99 -2.08 -11.84
N ASP A 200 -6.71 -1.43 -12.75
CA ASP A 200 -7.49 -2.07 -13.81
C ASP A 200 -6.59 -2.87 -14.76
N ALA A 201 -5.42 -2.32 -15.09
CA ALA A 201 -4.45 -2.98 -15.96
C ALA A 201 -3.84 -4.26 -15.36
N THR A 202 -4.10 -4.59 -14.09
CA THR A 202 -3.65 -5.86 -13.49
C THR A 202 -4.46 -7.06 -13.94
N GLY A 203 -5.72 -6.87 -14.36
CA GLY A 203 -6.61 -7.94 -14.81
C GLY A 203 -7.08 -8.94 -13.73
N VAL A 204 -6.56 -8.86 -12.50
CA VAL A 204 -6.85 -9.83 -11.41
C VAL A 204 -7.60 -9.20 -10.22
N MET A 205 -8.02 -7.95 -10.39
CA MET A 205 -8.58 -7.11 -9.33
C MET A 205 -9.95 -6.55 -9.70
N GLU A 206 -10.83 -7.38 -10.24
CA GLU A 206 -12.22 -6.98 -10.49
C GLU A 206 -12.84 -6.44 -9.19
N GLY A 207 -13.30 -5.19 -9.23
CA GLY A 207 -13.91 -4.49 -8.09
C GLY A 207 -12.95 -3.96 -7.03
N PHE A 208 -11.64 -3.90 -7.28
CA PHE A 208 -10.75 -3.01 -6.52
C PHE A 208 -10.68 -1.64 -7.21
N VAL A 209 -10.38 -0.60 -6.43
CA VAL A 209 -10.13 0.75 -6.93
C VAL A 209 -8.74 1.21 -6.51
N GLY A 210 -8.14 2.12 -7.26
CA GLY A 210 -6.94 2.83 -6.82
C GLY A 210 -7.20 3.58 -5.51
N ALA A 211 -6.18 3.67 -4.66
CA ALA A 211 -6.28 4.35 -3.37
C ALA A 211 -5.04 5.19 -3.04
N GLY A 212 -4.22 5.52 -4.03
CA GLY A 212 -2.96 6.24 -3.84
C GLY A 212 -1.73 5.40 -4.19
N ALA A 213 -0.57 6.02 -4.11
CA ALA A 213 0.70 5.31 -4.25
C ALA A 213 1.82 6.06 -3.52
N VAL A 214 2.89 5.33 -3.21
CA VAL A 214 4.17 5.91 -2.78
C VAL A 214 5.26 5.35 -3.68
N HIS A 215 6.10 6.24 -4.20
CA HIS A 215 7.27 5.88 -4.98
C HIS A 215 8.51 5.87 -4.09
N PHE A 216 9.33 4.83 -4.18
CA PHE A 216 10.51 4.62 -3.36
C PHE A 216 11.75 4.47 -4.21
N GLY A 217 12.87 4.98 -3.72
CA GLY A 217 14.17 4.77 -4.35
C GLY A 217 15.27 4.49 -3.33
N GLY A 218 16.31 3.79 -3.77
CA GLY A 218 17.53 3.65 -2.98
C GLY A 218 18.09 5.01 -2.59
N SER A 219 18.69 5.09 -1.41
CA SER A 219 19.26 6.34 -0.86
C SER A 219 20.18 7.02 -1.86
N ILE A 220 20.05 8.34 -2.00
CA ILE A 220 21.07 9.15 -2.66
C ILE A 220 22.15 9.35 -1.60
N LYS A 221 23.25 8.60 -1.71
CA LYS A 221 24.47 8.89 -0.93
C LYS A 221 24.98 10.29 -1.26
#